data_AF-A0A968QNB3-F1
#
_entry.id   AF-A0A968QNB3-F1
#
_cell.length_a   1.000
_cell.length_b   1.000
_cell.length_c   1.000
_cell.angle_alpha   90.00
_cell.angle_beta   90.00
_cell.angle_gamma   90.00
#
_symmetry.space_group_name_H-M   'P 1'
#
loop_
_entity.id
_entity.type
_entity.pdbx_description
1 polymer ?
#
loop_
_entity_poly.entity_id
_entity_poly.type
_entity_poly.pdbx_seq_one_letter_code
_entity_poly.pdbx_strand_id
1 'polypeptide(L)'
;MKLKQTSIAFSCIALFILIANALFIGRIYHSHGLVKNAQRHRQDALMLVYDLRLQTHQLSRLVQTYTTTAEPRYLMYYYDILYIRQGKKPLPAEYDPTYWDRVISGEISHQIPESGNPQPLSAQMRSMGFGREEMESLQNISDITESMKQIEQIAFAATQGLYDPENRSLLTMANPIWYLQRIWFMEKNTTNSMLLCQSR
;
A
#
# COMPACT_ATOMS: atom_id res chain seq x y z
N MET A 1 -39.49 67.05 15.37
CA MET A 1 -39.84 65.63 15.14
C MET A 1 -39.14 64.99 13.92
N LYS A 2 -38.85 65.73 12.83
CA LYS A 2 -38.18 65.18 11.62
C LYS A 2 -36.74 64.66 11.83
N LEU A 3 -35.94 65.30 12.70
CA LEU A 3 -34.55 64.90 12.99
C LEU A 3 -34.43 63.53 13.71
N LYS A 4 -35.43 63.16 14.52
CA LYS A 4 -35.45 61.87 15.22
C LYS A 4 -35.76 60.73 14.26
N GLN A 5 -36.60 60.97 13.25
CA GLN A 5 -36.97 59.99 12.23
C GLN A 5 -35.81 59.67 11.27
N THR A 6 -35.02 60.68 10.86
CA THR A 6 -33.86 60.45 9.98
C THR A 6 -32.75 59.65 10.67
N SER A 7 -32.48 59.93 11.95
CA SER A 7 -31.50 59.18 12.74
C SER A 7 -31.91 57.73 12.97
N ILE A 8 -33.20 57.48 13.28
CA ILE A 8 -33.72 56.11 13.42
C ILE A 8 -33.60 55.34 12.09
N ALA A 9 -33.95 55.96 10.97
CA ALA A 9 -33.81 55.33 9.65
C ALA A 9 -32.35 54.96 9.34
N PHE A 10 -31.40 55.86 9.62
CA PHE A 10 -29.98 55.59 9.42
C PHE A 10 -29.45 54.44 10.27
N SER A 11 -29.89 54.37 11.54
CA SER A 11 -29.52 53.31 12.47
C SER A 11 -30.10 51.94 12.06
N CYS A 12 -31.35 51.92 11.57
CA CYS A 12 -31.96 50.70 11.04
C CYS A 12 -31.23 50.19 9.79
N ILE A 13 -30.81 51.08 8.89
CA ILE A 13 -30.03 50.71 7.70
C ILE A 13 -28.66 50.15 8.10
N ALA A 14 -27.97 50.80 9.05
CA ALA A 14 -26.68 50.32 9.56
C ALA A 14 -26.81 48.94 10.21
N LEU A 15 -27.84 48.71 11.02
CA LEU A 15 -28.12 47.41 11.64
C LEU A 15 -28.43 46.35 10.59
N PHE A 16 -29.22 46.68 9.57
CA PHE A 16 -29.53 45.77 8.47
C PHE A 16 -28.26 45.34 7.71
N ILE A 17 -27.37 46.29 7.39
CA ILE A 17 -26.08 45.99 6.76
C ILE A 17 -25.23 45.08 7.64
N LEU A 18 -25.21 45.30 8.96
CA LEU A 18 -24.45 44.49 9.90
C LEU A 18 -24.99 43.05 9.99
N ILE A 19 -26.31 42.89 10.04
CA ILE A 19 -26.96 41.56 10.02
C ILE A 19 -26.69 40.85 8.70
N ALA A 20 -26.80 41.54 7.56
CA ALA A 20 -26.53 40.96 6.24
C ALA A 20 -25.08 40.47 6.12
N ASN A 21 -24.10 41.25 6.62
CA ASN A 21 -22.70 40.83 6.66
C ASN A 21 -22.49 39.62 7.59
N ALA A 22 -23.11 39.59 8.77
CA ALA A 22 -23.02 38.45 9.68
C ALA A 22 -23.59 37.17 9.06
N LEU A 23 -24.72 37.26 8.36
CA LEU A 23 -25.31 36.12 7.63
C LEU A 23 -24.40 35.65 6.49
N PHE A 24 -23.78 36.57 5.75
CA PHE A 24 -22.85 36.24 4.67
C PHE A 24 -21.60 35.52 5.20
N ILE A 25 -21.02 36.00 6.30
CA ILE A 25 -19.91 35.34 7.00
C ILE A 25 -20.31 33.94 7.47
N GLY A 26 -21.52 33.77 8.03
CA GLY A 26 -22.04 32.46 8.43
C GLY A 26 -22.16 31.48 7.27
N ARG A 27 -22.64 31.94 6.10
CA ARG A 27 -22.70 31.14 4.87
C ARG A 27 -21.32 30.73 4.38
N ILE A 28 -20.36 31.66 4.38
CA ILE A 28 -18.96 31.40 4.01
C ILE A 28 -18.34 30.36 4.94
N TYR A 29 -18.51 30.48 6.25
CA TYR A 29 -18.00 29.50 7.22
C TYR A 29 -18.54 28.08 6.97
N HIS A 30 -19.83 27.96 6.64
CA HIS A 30 -20.41 26.66 6.32
C HIS A 30 -19.85 26.07 5.01
N SER A 31 -19.68 26.91 3.98
CA SER A 31 -19.08 26.50 2.70
C SER A 31 -17.62 26.06 2.85
N HIS A 32 -16.83 26.75 3.69
CA HIS A 32 -15.45 26.35 3.99
C HIS A 32 -15.35 24.95 4.61
N GLY A 33 -16.35 24.54 5.42
CA GLY A 33 -16.38 23.19 5.99
C GLY A 33 -16.47 22.10 4.92
N LEU A 34 -17.34 22.29 3.92
CA LEU A 34 -17.49 21.35 2.81
C LEU A 34 -16.22 21.25 1.96
N VAL A 35 -15.63 22.40 1.61
CA VAL A 35 -14.37 22.45 0.84
C VAL A 35 -13.24 21.80 1.63
N LYS A 36 -13.13 22.07 2.93
CA LYS A 36 -12.10 21.48 3.79
C LYS A 36 -12.23 19.96 3.88
N ASN A 37 -13.45 19.45 4.02
CA ASN A 37 -13.70 18.00 4.05
C ASN A 37 -13.37 17.35 2.69
N ALA A 38 -13.77 17.97 1.58
CA ALA A 38 -13.42 17.48 0.24
C ALA A 38 -11.90 17.48 -0.01
N GLN A 39 -11.18 18.50 0.49
CA GLN A 39 -9.72 18.54 0.40
C GLN A 39 -9.05 17.46 1.25
N ARG A 40 -9.55 17.20 2.47
CA ARG A 40 -9.05 16.11 3.32
C ARG A 40 -9.26 14.76 2.65
N HIS A 41 -10.47 14.50 2.15
CA HIS A 41 -10.80 13.26 1.43
C HIS A 41 -9.87 13.05 0.23
N ARG A 42 -9.64 14.11 -0.56
CA ARG A 42 -8.67 14.07 -1.67
C ARG A 42 -7.25 13.76 -1.20
N GLN A 43 -6.80 14.38 -0.12
CA GLN A 43 -5.46 14.16 0.42
C GLN A 43 -5.29 12.72 0.92
N ASP A 44 -6.28 12.18 1.63
CA ASP A 44 -6.29 10.80 2.12
C ASP A 44 -6.25 9.81 0.95
N ALA A 45 -7.05 10.06 -0.10
CA ALA A 45 -7.03 9.26 -1.32
C ALA A 45 -5.67 9.28 -2.02
N LEU A 46 -5.02 10.44 -2.14
CA LEU A 46 -3.70 10.57 -2.76
C LEU A 46 -2.61 9.85 -1.95
N MET A 47 -2.66 9.94 -0.62
CA MET A 47 -1.72 9.24 0.25
C MET A 47 -1.85 7.71 0.08
N LEU A 48 -3.08 7.22 -0.06
CA LEU A 48 -3.35 5.81 -0.25
C LEU A 48 -2.81 5.28 -1.59
N VAL A 49 -3.04 6.03 -2.67
CA VAL A 49 -2.52 5.68 -4.00
C VAL A 49 -0.99 5.69 -4.00
N TYR A 50 -0.39 6.63 -3.28
CA TYR A 50 1.06 6.70 -3.12
C TYR A 50 1.61 5.46 -2.42
N ASP A 51 1.02 5.06 -1.28
CA ASP A 51 1.41 3.86 -0.54
C ASP A 51 1.26 2.59 -1.39
N LEU A 52 0.14 2.46 -2.12
CA LEU A 52 -0.10 1.33 -3.01
C LEU A 52 0.95 1.23 -4.13
N ARG A 53 1.32 2.37 -4.72
CA ARG A 53 2.37 2.44 -5.74
C ARG A 53 3.73 2.07 -5.16
N LEU A 54 4.04 2.57 -3.97
CA LEU A 54 5.29 2.27 -3.27
C LEU A 54 5.43 0.77 -2.99
N GLN A 55 4.38 0.15 -2.43
CA GLN A 55 4.37 -1.29 -2.15
C GLN A 55 4.51 -2.12 -3.42
N THR A 56 3.84 -1.74 -4.51
CA THR A 56 3.97 -2.43 -5.81
C THR A 56 5.41 -2.37 -6.32
N HIS A 57 6.05 -1.21 -6.25
CA HIS A 57 7.45 -1.05 -6.63
C HIS A 57 8.40 -1.87 -5.73
N GLN A 58 8.14 -1.91 -4.42
CA GLN A 58 8.91 -2.73 -3.46
C GLN A 58 8.80 -4.22 -3.79
N LEU A 59 7.60 -4.73 -4.09
CA LEU A 59 7.39 -6.12 -4.51
C LEU A 59 8.18 -6.45 -5.78
N SER A 60 8.10 -5.60 -6.82
CA SER A 60 8.86 -5.81 -8.05
C SER A 60 10.38 -5.78 -7.83
N ARG A 61 10.88 -4.90 -6.94
CA ARG A 61 12.30 -4.87 -6.58
C ARG A 61 12.74 -6.13 -5.85
N LEU A 62 11.91 -6.66 -4.96
CA LEU A 62 12.18 -7.94 -4.27
C LEU A 62 12.22 -9.11 -5.27
N VAL A 63 11.31 -9.13 -6.24
CA VAL A 63 11.32 -10.12 -7.32
C VAL A 63 12.63 -10.08 -8.08
N GLN A 64 13.05 -8.89 -8.55
CA GLN A 64 14.31 -8.72 -9.29
C GLN A 64 15.54 -9.08 -8.44
N THR A 65 15.54 -8.71 -7.16
CA THR A 65 16.65 -9.01 -6.26
C THR A 65 16.75 -10.51 -6.03
N TYR A 66 15.61 -11.18 -5.82
CA TYR A 66 15.56 -12.64 -5.69
C TYR A 66 15.99 -13.36 -6.97
N THR A 67 15.50 -12.96 -8.14
CA THR A 67 15.86 -13.61 -9.40
C THR A 67 17.35 -13.46 -9.72
N THR A 68 18.00 -12.39 -9.24
CA THR A 68 19.43 -12.14 -9.43
C THR A 68 20.30 -12.86 -8.39
N THR A 69 19.86 -12.93 -7.13
CA THR A 69 20.67 -13.43 -6.01
C THR A 69 20.35 -14.87 -5.59
N ALA A 70 19.16 -15.36 -5.94
CA ALA A 70 18.55 -16.60 -5.44
C ALA A 70 18.49 -16.70 -3.89
N GLU A 71 18.62 -15.60 -3.17
CA GLU A 71 18.67 -15.61 -1.71
C GLU A 71 17.25 -15.71 -1.10
N PRO A 72 16.93 -16.75 -0.30
CA PRO A 72 15.57 -17.02 0.15
C PRO A 72 14.89 -15.90 0.97
N ARG A 73 15.67 -15.04 1.64
CA ARG A 73 15.11 -13.95 2.47
C ARG A 73 14.22 -12.99 1.67
N TYR A 74 14.57 -12.71 0.41
CA TYR A 74 13.80 -11.79 -0.43
C TYR A 74 12.44 -12.36 -0.81
N LEU A 75 12.36 -13.68 -0.98
CA LEU A 75 11.10 -14.38 -1.20
C LEU A 75 10.22 -14.34 0.07
N MET A 76 10.82 -14.49 1.25
CA MET A 76 10.10 -14.36 2.52
C MET A 76 9.53 -12.95 2.69
N TYR A 77 10.35 -11.90 2.48
CA TYR A 77 9.91 -10.51 2.55
C TYR A 77 8.78 -10.20 1.55
N TYR A 78 8.85 -10.73 0.34
CA TYR A 78 7.78 -10.58 -0.66
C TYR A 78 6.43 -11.08 -0.13
N TYR A 79 6.40 -12.30 0.43
CA TYR A 79 5.15 -12.86 0.97
C TYR A 79 4.69 -12.15 2.23
N ASP A 80 5.60 -11.63 3.06
CA ASP A 80 5.25 -10.85 4.24
C ASP A 80 4.53 -9.55 3.87
N ILE A 81 5.08 -8.78 2.92
CA ILE A 81 4.42 -7.57 2.38
C ILE A 81 3.04 -7.92 1.82
N LEU A 82 2.95 -9.00 1.04
CA LEU A 82 1.70 -9.43 0.41
C LEU A 82 0.63 -9.79 1.46
N TYR A 83 1.01 -10.47 2.53
CA TYR A 83 0.10 -10.84 3.61
C TYR A 83 -0.29 -9.67 4.49
N ILE A 84 0.61 -8.71 4.71
CA ILE A 84 0.29 -7.44 5.40
C ILE A 84 -0.78 -6.69 4.60
N ARG A 85 -0.57 -6.51 3.28
CA ARG A 85 -1.53 -5.82 2.39
C ARG A 85 -2.91 -6.50 2.35
N GLN A 86 -2.95 -7.84 2.42
CA GLN A 86 -4.19 -8.61 2.44
C GLN A 86 -4.91 -8.60 3.81
N GLY A 87 -4.32 -7.99 4.84
CA GLY A 87 -4.87 -8.07 6.20
C GLY A 87 -4.78 -9.50 6.79
N LYS A 88 -3.80 -10.30 6.36
CA LYS A 88 -3.49 -11.62 6.96
C LYS A 88 -2.42 -11.54 8.01
N LYS A 89 -1.53 -10.55 7.93
CA LYS A 89 -0.48 -10.26 8.91
C LYS A 89 -0.62 -8.82 9.43
N PRO A 90 -0.33 -8.58 10.72
CA PRO A 90 -0.31 -7.22 11.25
C PRO A 90 0.85 -6.43 10.66
N LEU A 91 0.73 -5.09 10.65
CA LEU A 91 1.88 -4.23 10.34
C LEU A 91 2.98 -4.42 11.39
N PRO A 92 4.26 -4.39 10.97
CA PRO A 92 5.39 -4.36 11.89
C PRO A 92 5.32 -3.19 12.88
N ALA A 93 6.00 -3.34 14.01
CA ALA A 93 6.23 -2.21 14.91
C ALA A 93 7.06 -1.13 14.19
N GLU A 94 6.74 0.14 14.43
CA GLU A 94 7.44 1.29 13.82
C GLU A 94 7.45 1.26 12.28
N TYR A 95 6.36 0.80 11.66
CA TYR A 95 6.24 0.75 10.21
C TYR A 95 6.19 2.16 9.59
N ASP A 96 7.19 2.45 8.76
CA ASP A 96 7.29 3.69 7.97
C ASP A 96 7.63 3.35 6.50
N PRO A 97 7.54 4.32 5.57
CA PRO A 97 7.82 4.08 4.15
C PRO A 97 9.21 3.51 3.83
N THR A 98 10.19 3.68 4.72
CA THR A 98 11.58 3.21 4.59
C THR A 98 11.82 1.85 5.25
N TYR A 99 10.85 1.30 5.98
CA TYR A 99 10.98 0.07 6.76
C TYR A 99 11.60 -1.08 5.94
N TRP A 100 11.06 -1.34 4.74
CA TRP A 100 11.56 -2.42 3.89
C TRP A 100 12.94 -2.14 3.31
N ASP A 101 13.27 -0.89 3.01
CA ASP A 101 14.62 -0.53 2.57
C ASP A 101 15.65 -0.80 3.67
N ARG A 102 15.30 -0.50 4.93
CA ARG A 102 16.14 -0.79 6.12
C ARG A 102 16.25 -2.29 6.41
N VAL A 103 15.18 -3.05 6.23
CA VAL A 103 15.20 -4.52 6.33
C VAL A 103 16.08 -5.14 5.25
N ILE A 104 15.98 -4.66 4.01
CA ILE A 104 16.74 -5.17 2.87
C ILE A 104 18.22 -4.80 2.99
N SER A 105 18.55 -3.61 3.49
CA SER A 105 19.94 -3.20 3.76
C SER A 105 20.59 -3.94 4.93
N GLY A 106 19.79 -4.62 5.76
CA GLY A 106 20.24 -5.27 6.98
C GLY A 106 20.44 -4.31 8.16
N GLU A 107 19.95 -3.07 8.06
CA GLU A 107 19.99 -2.09 9.15
C GLU A 107 19.09 -2.53 10.32
N ILE A 108 17.93 -3.11 10.02
CA ILE A 108 17.00 -3.63 11.01
C ILE A 108 16.61 -5.08 10.72
N SER A 109 16.32 -5.85 11.76
CA SER A 109 15.83 -7.22 11.63
C SER A 109 14.32 -7.22 11.46
N HIS A 110 13.82 -7.88 10.41
CA HIS A 110 12.39 -8.01 10.18
C HIS A 110 11.75 -8.94 11.21
N GLN A 111 10.74 -8.43 11.93
CA GLN A 111 9.93 -9.21 12.86
C GLN A 111 8.46 -8.87 12.68
N ILE A 112 7.63 -9.92 12.58
CA ILE A 112 6.17 -9.77 12.55
C ILE A 112 5.69 -9.84 14.00
N PRO A 113 4.96 -8.83 14.48
CA PRO A 113 4.43 -8.86 15.83
C PRO A 113 3.41 -9.99 16.00
N GLU A 114 3.42 -10.65 17.16
CA GLU A 114 2.48 -11.75 17.49
C GLU A 114 1.04 -11.24 17.67
N SER A 115 0.88 -9.95 17.98
CA SER A 115 -0.41 -9.31 18.19
C SER A 115 -0.57 -8.08 17.31
N GLY A 116 -1.72 -7.94 16.66
CA GLY A 116 -2.13 -6.74 15.95
C GLY A 116 -3.49 -6.95 15.27
N ASN A 117 -4.13 -5.87 14.84
CA ASN A 117 -5.38 -5.94 14.08
C ASN A 117 -5.06 -5.78 12.60
N PRO A 118 -4.91 -6.88 11.83
CA PRO A 118 -4.59 -6.78 10.42
C PRO A 118 -5.84 -6.28 9.69
N GLN A 119 -5.70 -5.15 8.98
CA GLN A 119 -6.79 -4.58 8.20
C GLN A 119 -6.40 -4.51 6.71
N PRO A 120 -7.19 -5.09 5.81
CA PRO A 120 -6.96 -4.93 4.39
C PRO A 120 -7.25 -3.50 3.95
N LEU A 121 -6.54 -3.04 2.91
CA LEU A 121 -6.70 -1.72 2.30
C LEU A 121 -8.17 -1.36 2.01
N SER A 122 -8.96 -2.32 1.53
CA SER A 122 -10.38 -2.10 1.24
C SER A 122 -11.23 -1.85 2.49
N ALA A 123 -10.88 -2.43 3.64
CA ALA A 123 -11.55 -2.14 4.90
C ALA A 123 -11.19 -0.75 5.42
N GLN A 124 -9.91 -0.35 5.28
CA GLN A 124 -9.45 0.98 5.63
C GLN A 124 -10.19 2.06 4.81
N MET A 125 -10.29 1.90 3.49
CA MET A 125 -11.05 2.81 2.63
C MET A 125 -12.53 2.91 3.02
N ARG A 126 -13.18 1.79 3.34
CA ARG A 126 -14.58 1.83 3.82
C ARG A 126 -14.71 2.62 5.12
N SER A 127 -13.78 2.46 6.06
CA SER A 127 -13.80 3.19 7.33
C SER A 127 -13.58 4.70 7.19
N MET A 128 -12.89 5.13 6.12
CA MET A 128 -12.66 6.54 5.79
C MET A 128 -13.80 7.17 4.98
N GLY A 129 -14.83 6.40 4.63
CA GLY A 129 -16.01 6.91 3.91
C GLY A 129 -15.83 7.02 2.39
N PHE A 130 -14.91 6.26 1.80
CA PHE A 130 -14.76 6.20 0.34
C PHE A 130 -16.03 5.69 -0.34
N GLY A 131 -16.39 6.34 -1.46
CA GLY A 131 -17.59 6.05 -2.22
C GLY A 131 -17.47 4.82 -3.13
N ARG A 132 -18.57 4.50 -3.82
CA ARG A 132 -18.64 3.36 -4.75
C ARG A 132 -17.63 3.45 -5.89
N GLU A 133 -17.54 4.61 -6.55
CA GLU A 133 -16.64 4.83 -7.70
C GLU A 133 -15.16 4.66 -7.31
N GLU A 134 -14.79 5.11 -6.11
CA GLU A 134 -13.43 4.97 -5.59
C GLU A 134 -13.12 3.51 -5.24
N MET A 135 -14.10 2.78 -4.71
CA MET A 135 -13.98 1.34 -4.44
C MET A 135 -13.88 0.51 -5.72
N GLU A 136 -14.60 0.89 -6.79
CA GLU A 136 -14.47 0.28 -8.12
C GLU A 136 -13.08 0.54 -8.70
N SER A 137 -12.53 1.73 -8.51
CA SER A 137 -11.16 2.05 -8.91
C SER A 137 -10.13 1.20 -8.16
N LEU A 138 -10.31 0.99 -6.86
CA LEU A 138 -9.48 0.08 -6.07
C LEU A 138 -9.56 -1.36 -6.60
N GLN A 139 -10.76 -1.83 -6.95
CA GLN A 139 -10.94 -3.18 -7.49
C GLN A 139 -10.17 -3.35 -8.81
N ASN A 140 -10.28 -2.39 -9.73
CA ASN A 140 -9.52 -2.42 -10.98
C ASN A 140 -8.01 -2.50 -10.74
N ILE A 141 -7.49 -1.73 -9.78
CA ILE A 141 -6.06 -1.80 -9.43
C ILE A 141 -5.72 -3.15 -8.81
N SER A 142 -6.59 -3.69 -7.96
CA SER A 142 -6.42 -5.02 -7.37
C SER A 142 -6.29 -6.09 -8.45
N ASP A 143 -7.17 -6.07 -9.46
CA ASP A 143 -7.17 -7.03 -10.57
C ASP A 143 -5.90 -6.92 -11.41
N ILE A 144 -5.44 -5.69 -11.69
CA ILE A 144 -4.15 -5.44 -12.35
C ILE A 144 -3.02 -6.05 -11.51
N THR A 145 -2.97 -5.77 -10.20
CA THR A 145 -1.90 -6.30 -9.35
C THR A 145 -1.95 -7.82 -9.19
N GLU A 146 -3.11 -8.46 -9.27
CA GLU A 146 -3.22 -9.92 -9.27
C GLU A 146 -2.64 -10.53 -10.55
N SER A 147 -2.83 -9.88 -11.71
CA SER A 147 -2.17 -10.30 -12.95
C SER A 147 -0.63 -10.18 -12.88
N MET A 148 -0.12 -9.11 -12.25
CA MET A 148 1.32 -8.92 -12.05
C MET A 148 1.89 -9.98 -11.13
N LYS A 149 1.19 -10.30 -10.04
CA LYS A 149 1.57 -11.36 -9.10
C LYS A 149 1.74 -12.72 -9.75
N GLN A 150 0.94 -13.07 -10.77
CA GLN A 150 1.13 -14.32 -11.51
C GLN A 150 2.48 -14.36 -12.23
N ILE A 151 2.89 -13.24 -12.85
CA ILE A 151 4.19 -13.12 -13.51
C ILE A 151 5.32 -13.22 -12.47
N GLU A 152 5.16 -12.57 -11.33
CA GLU A 152 6.14 -12.62 -10.23
C GLU A 152 6.30 -14.05 -9.69
N GLN A 153 5.20 -14.81 -9.54
CA GLN A 153 5.24 -16.22 -9.16
C GLN A 153 5.96 -17.10 -10.18
N ILE A 154 5.74 -16.85 -11.47
CA ILE A 154 6.48 -17.52 -12.55
C ILE A 154 7.97 -17.19 -12.44
N ALA A 155 8.35 -15.93 -12.20
CA ALA A 155 9.74 -15.53 -12.04
C ALA A 155 10.41 -16.23 -10.84
N PHE A 156 9.71 -16.36 -9.72
CA PHE A 156 10.17 -17.11 -8.55
C PHE A 156 10.37 -18.59 -8.88
N ALA A 157 9.36 -19.22 -9.48
CA ALA A 157 9.44 -20.61 -9.88
C ALA A 157 10.58 -20.85 -10.86
N ALA A 158 10.73 -20.01 -11.88
CA ALA A 158 11.82 -20.10 -12.86
C ALA A 158 13.20 -19.99 -12.21
N THR A 159 13.37 -19.09 -11.23
CA THR A 159 14.62 -18.96 -10.47
C THR A 159 14.92 -20.21 -9.64
N GLN A 160 13.88 -20.87 -9.12
CA GLN A 160 13.99 -22.15 -8.40
C GLN A 160 14.11 -23.36 -9.35
N GLY A 161 14.10 -23.15 -10.67
CA GLY A 161 14.05 -24.20 -11.68
C GLY A 161 12.67 -24.88 -11.81
N LEU A 162 11.65 -24.43 -11.08
CA LEU A 162 10.31 -25.02 -11.04
C LEU A 162 9.36 -24.52 -12.15
N TYR A 163 9.90 -24.00 -13.26
CA TYR A 163 9.10 -23.52 -14.39
C TYR A 163 9.59 -24.13 -15.70
N ASP A 164 8.66 -24.68 -16.48
CA ASP A 164 8.91 -25.21 -17.81
C ASP A 164 8.63 -24.11 -18.86
N PRO A 165 9.67 -23.59 -19.55
CA PRO A 165 9.50 -22.53 -20.54
C PRO A 165 8.81 -23.01 -21.83
N GLU A 166 8.90 -24.30 -22.17
CA GLU A 166 8.31 -24.86 -23.40
C GLU A 166 6.78 -24.99 -23.23
N ASN A 167 6.37 -25.60 -22.12
CA ASN A 167 4.95 -25.81 -21.82
C ASN A 167 4.30 -24.61 -21.10
N ARG A 168 5.08 -23.55 -20.81
CA ARG A 168 4.67 -22.36 -20.02
C ARG A 168 3.92 -22.73 -18.74
N SER A 169 4.42 -23.72 -18.02
CA SER A 169 3.73 -24.31 -16.87
C SER A 169 4.64 -24.45 -15.66
N LEU A 170 4.04 -24.37 -14.47
CA LEU A 170 4.74 -24.61 -13.22
C LEU A 170 4.95 -26.11 -13.04
N LEU A 171 6.20 -26.49 -12.74
CA LEU A 171 6.54 -27.85 -12.38
C LEU A 171 5.90 -28.14 -11.01
N THR A 172 4.89 -29.01 -11.01
CA THR A 172 4.22 -29.48 -9.79
C THR A 172 4.86 -30.80 -9.34
N MET A 173 4.65 -31.22 -8.09
CA MET A 173 5.11 -32.51 -7.57
C MET A 173 4.69 -33.72 -8.44
N ALA A 174 3.65 -33.58 -9.26
CA ALA A 174 3.21 -34.59 -10.21
C ALA A 174 4.10 -34.71 -11.46
N ASN A 175 4.98 -33.73 -11.73
CA ASN A 175 5.89 -33.77 -12.87
C ASN A 175 7.16 -34.56 -12.51
N PRO A 176 7.55 -35.60 -13.28
CA PRO A 176 8.71 -36.42 -12.97
C PRO A 176 10.05 -35.65 -12.97
N ILE A 177 10.15 -34.53 -13.68
CA ILE A 177 11.35 -33.67 -13.73
C ILE A 177 11.49 -32.83 -12.44
N TRP A 178 10.40 -32.62 -11.69
CA TRP A 178 10.36 -31.80 -10.48
C TRP A 178 11.39 -32.26 -9.43
N TYR A 179 11.54 -33.57 -9.23
CA TYR A 179 12.47 -34.11 -8.23
C TYR A 179 13.94 -33.84 -8.58
N LEU A 180 14.31 -34.01 -9.84
CA LEU A 180 15.69 -33.81 -10.31
C LEU A 180 16.10 -32.34 -10.22
N GLN A 181 15.19 -31.44 -10.62
CA GLN A 181 15.45 -30.00 -10.60
C GLN A 181 15.54 -29.45 -9.17
N ARG A 182 14.72 -29.97 -8.25
CA ARG A 182 14.76 -29.59 -6.83
C ARG A 182 16.06 -30.02 -6.16
N ILE A 183 16.55 -31.23 -6.44
CA ILE A 183 17.82 -31.72 -5.89
C ILE A 183 18.98 -30.86 -6.40
N TRP A 184 19.02 -30.56 -7.71
CA TRP A 184 20.05 -29.71 -8.31
C TRP A 184 20.08 -28.29 -7.70
N PHE A 185 18.91 -27.69 -7.46
CA PHE A 185 18.81 -26.37 -6.81
C PHE A 185 19.28 -26.40 -5.35
N MET A 186 18.89 -27.45 -4.59
CA MET A 186 19.31 -27.62 -3.19
C MET A 186 20.83 -27.83 -3.05
N GLU A 187 21.43 -28.57 -3.97
CA GLU A 187 22.89 -28.78 -4.03
C GLU A 187 23.64 -27.48 -4.30
N LYS A 188 23.20 -26.65 -5.25
CA LYS A 188 23.85 -25.37 -5.52
C LYS A 188 23.73 -24.34 -4.39
N ASN A 189 22.63 -24.35 -3.64
CA ASN A 189 22.41 -23.40 -2.56
C ASN A 189 23.14 -23.78 -1.25
N THR A 190 23.43 -25.07 -1.06
CA THR A 190 24.25 -25.56 0.07
C THR A 190 25.73 -25.24 -0.10
N THR A 191 26.26 -25.23 -1.33
CA THR A 191 27.67 -24.88 -1.58
C THR A 191 27.98 -23.41 -1.26
N ASN A 192 27.05 -22.49 -1.53
CA ASN A 192 27.22 -21.06 -1.22
C ASN A 192 27.17 -20.75 0.29
N SER A 193 26.37 -21.50 1.06
CA SER A 193 26.31 -21.36 2.52
C SER A 193 27.51 -21.99 3.23
N MET A 194 28.14 -23.02 2.64
CA MET A 194 29.35 -23.64 3.18
C MET A 194 30.61 -22.77 2.95
N LEU A 195 30.70 -22.04 1.84
CA LEU A 195 31.81 -21.11 1.55
C LEU A 195 31.82 -19.88 2.47
N LEU A 196 30.67 -19.43 2.97
CA LEU A 196 30.59 -18.32 3.95
C LEU A 196 30.97 -18.73 5.39
N CYS A 197 31.04 -20.03 5.70
CA CYS A 197 31.53 -20.54 6.98
C CYS A 197 33.04 -20.80 6.99
N GLN A 198 33.71 -20.78 5.83
CA GLN A 198 35.15 -21.02 5.71
C GLN A 198 36.00 -19.74 5.64
N SER A 199 35.36 -18.56 5.57
CA SER A 199 36.05 -17.25 5.53
C SER A 199 35.95 -16.46 6.85
N ARG A 200 35.71 -17.14 7.98
CA ARG A 200 35.74 -16.54 9.32
C ARG A 200 36.84 -17.13 10.18
#